data_AF-A0A3N5MCE6-F1
#
_entry.id   AF-A0A3N5MCE6-F1
#
_cell.length_a   1.000
_cell.length_b   1.000
_cell.length_c   1.000
_cell.angle_alpha   90.00
_cell.angle_beta   90.00
_cell.angle_gamma   90.00
#
_symmetry.space_group_name_H-M   'P 1'
#
loop_
_entity.id
_entity.type
_entity.pdbx_description
1 polymer ?
#
loop_
_entity_poly.entity_id
_entity_poly.type
_entity_poly.pdbx_seq_one_letter_code
_entity_poly.pdbx_strand_id
1 'polypeptide(L)'
;MKGARIMYRTQILLEPEQHKILTEIARRENRSLSDVIREMVDKQIAERKQVALSAAAEALLEDYQKDPELTAFQILDEDDFHA
;
A
#
# COMPACT_ATOMS: atom_id res chain seq x y z
N MET A 1 8.12 -22.04 -8.95
CA MET A 1 8.74 -22.10 -7.61
C MET A 1 8.48 -20.77 -6.92
N LYS A 2 7.71 -20.71 -5.83
CA LYS A 2 7.53 -19.46 -5.06
C LYS A 2 8.86 -19.14 -4.37
N GLY A 3 9.51 -18.05 -4.75
CA GLY A 3 10.76 -17.59 -4.11
C GLY A 3 10.52 -17.37 -2.61
N ALA A 4 11.40 -17.91 -1.77
CA ALA A 4 11.33 -17.72 -0.33
C ALA A 4 11.45 -16.23 -0.01
N ARG A 5 10.49 -15.67 0.76
CA ARG A 5 10.57 -14.29 1.23
C ARG A 5 11.65 -14.18 2.30
N ILE A 6 12.58 -13.25 2.13
CA ILE A 6 13.54 -12.88 3.17
C ILE A 6 12.77 -12.21 4.30
N MET A 7 12.91 -12.72 5.54
CA MET A 7 12.27 -12.17 6.72
C MET A 7 13.34 -11.67 7.69
N TYR A 8 13.14 -10.47 8.24
CA TYR A 8 13.97 -9.91 9.29
C TYR A 8 13.26 -10.04 10.64
N ARG A 9 14.00 -10.41 11.69
CA ARG A 9 13.47 -10.53 13.04
C ARG A 9 13.48 -9.16 13.72
N THR A 10 12.32 -8.72 14.16
CA THR A 10 12.14 -7.49 14.95
C THR A 10 11.47 -7.85 16.27
N GLN A 11 11.93 -7.25 17.38
CA GLN A 11 11.24 -7.32 18.67
C GLN A 11 10.32 -6.12 18.78
N ILE A 12 9.03 -6.36 19.04
CA ILE A 12 8.03 -5.32 19.22
C ILE A 12 7.52 -5.42 20.65
N LEU A 13 7.57 -4.30 21.38
CA LEU A 13 6.91 -4.15 22.66
C LEU A 13 5.44 -3.82 22.40
N LEU A 14 4.56 -4.65 22.96
CA LEU A 14 3.13 -4.47 22.92
C LEU A 14 2.62 -4.22 24.33
N GLU A 15 1.55 -3.45 24.44
CA GLU A 15 0.82 -3.35 25.69
C GLU A 15 0.22 -4.73 26.04
N PRO A 16 0.05 -5.05 27.34
CA PRO A 16 -0.48 -6.35 27.75
C PRO A 16 -1.85 -6.68 27.11
N GLU A 17 -2.71 -5.67 26.97
CA GLU A 17 -4.03 -5.81 26.36
C GLU A 17 -3.92 -6.10 24.86
N GLN A 18 -3.06 -5.40 24.12
CA GLN A 18 -2.79 -5.66 22.71
C GLN A 18 -2.30 -7.09 22.50
N HIS A 19 -1.33 -7.53 23.30
CA HIS A 19 -0.82 -8.90 23.21
C HIS A 19 -1.93 -9.94 23.44
N LYS A 20 -2.80 -9.71 24.43
CA LYS A 20 -3.94 -10.60 24.71
C LYS A 20 -4.89 -10.68 23.52
N ILE A 21 -5.34 -9.53 23.01
CA ILE A 21 -6.30 -9.45 21.89
C ILE A 21 -5.71 -10.12 20.64
N LEU A 22 -4.47 -9.80 20.29
CA LEU A 22 -3.82 -10.36 19.10
C LEU A 22 -3.60 -11.87 19.23
N THR A 23 -3.31 -12.36 20.44
CA THR A 23 -3.20 -13.81 20.71
C THR A 23 -4.55 -14.50 20.54
N GLU A 24 -5.65 -13.89 21.00
CA GLU A 24 -6.99 -14.44 20.81
C GLU A 24 -7.39 -14.49 19.34
N ILE A 25 -7.08 -13.45 18.56
CA ILE A 25 -7.28 -13.43 17.10
C ILE A 25 -6.49 -14.56 16.44
N ALA A 26 -5.18 -14.65 16.70
CA ALA A 26 -4.31 -15.67 16.14
C ALA A 26 -4.82 -17.10 16.43
N ARG A 27 -5.30 -17.33 17.67
CA ARG A 27 -5.91 -18.62 18.05
C ARG A 27 -7.19 -18.91 17.29
N ARG A 28 -8.11 -17.96 17.18
CA ARG A 28 -9.39 -18.13 16.46
C ARG A 28 -9.17 -18.43 14.98
N GLU A 29 -8.12 -17.83 14.39
CA GLU A 29 -7.80 -17.99 12.98
C GLU A 29 -6.83 -19.15 12.69
N ASN A 30 -6.37 -19.88 13.71
CA ASN A 30 -5.35 -20.93 13.61
C ASN A 30 -4.06 -20.44 12.90
N ARG A 31 -3.59 -19.26 13.28
CA ARG A 31 -2.41 -18.58 12.73
C ARG A 31 -1.39 -18.28 13.83
N SER A 32 -0.15 -17.97 13.44
CA SER A 32 0.82 -17.47 14.40
C SER A 32 0.55 -16.00 14.73
N LEU A 33 0.90 -15.58 15.96
CA LEU A 33 0.84 -14.17 16.35
C LEU A 33 1.65 -13.29 15.38
N SER A 34 2.80 -13.79 14.91
CA SER A 34 3.63 -13.07 13.93
C SER A 34 2.96 -12.89 12.58
N ASP A 35 2.10 -13.81 12.15
CA ASP A 35 1.37 -13.68 10.88
C ASP A 35 0.25 -12.65 10.98
N VAL A 36 -0.44 -12.61 12.13
CA VAL A 36 -1.47 -11.59 12.40
C VAL A 36 -0.84 -10.20 12.47
N ILE A 37 0.25 -10.05 13.24
CA ILE A 37 0.97 -8.77 13.34
C ILE A 37 1.47 -8.33 11.96
N ARG A 38 2.06 -9.25 11.18
CA ARG A 38 2.56 -8.93 9.83
C ARG A 38 1.46 -8.46 8.90
N GLU A 39 0.28 -9.09 8.91
CA GLU A 39 -0.86 -8.64 8.12
C GLU A 39 -1.29 -7.21 8.50
N MET A 40 -1.33 -6.90 9.79
CA MET A 40 -1.66 -5.54 10.26
C MET A 40 -0.61 -4.52 9.83
N VAL A 41 0.68 -4.89 9.90
CA VAL A 41 1.79 -4.06 9.41
C VAL A 41 1.68 -3.84 7.90
N ASP A 42 1.38 -4.87 7.12
CA ASP A 42 1.22 -4.78 5.67
C ASP A 42 0.06 -3.84 5.29
N LYS A 43 -1.08 -3.93 5.99
CA LYS A 43 -2.22 -3.01 5.83
C LYS A 43 -1.82 -1.56 6.12
N GLN A 44 -1.16 -1.31 7.24
CA GLN A 44 -0.72 0.03 7.63
C GLN A 44 0.28 0.62 6.63
N ILE A 45 1.18 -0.20 6.06
CA ILE A 45 2.13 0.21 5.02
C ILE A 45 1.38 0.59 3.74
N ALA A 46 0.39 -0.22 3.33
CA ALA A 46 -0.42 0.06 2.14
C ALA A 46 -1.19 1.38 2.27
N GLU A 47 -1.83 1.62 3.42
CA GLU A 47 -2.53 2.87 3.72
C GLU A 47 -1.59 4.08 3.65
N ARG A 48 -0.40 3.99 4.26
CA ARG A 48 0.59 5.08 4.21
C ARG A 48 1.05 5.37 2.79
N LYS A 49 1.25 4.33 1.98
CA LYS A 49 1.59 4.49 0.56
C LYS A 49 0.47 5.17 -0.21
N GLN A 50 -0.79 4.78 0.03
CA GLN A 50 -1.93 5.40 -0.63
C GLN A 50 -2.06 6.88 -0.27
N VAL A 51 -1.88 7.24 1.00
CA VAL A 51 -1.88 8.65 1.43
C VAL A 51 -0.76 9.44 0.75
N ALA A 52 0.45 8.88 0.70
CA ALA A 52 1.58 9.52 0.03
C ALA A 52 1.35 9.71 -1.48
N LEU A 53 0.75 8.71 -2.15
CA LEU A 53 0.40 8.79 -3.56
C LEU A 53 -0.70 9.83 -3.83
N SER A 54 -1.73 9.90 -2.97
CA SER A 54 -2.78 10.94 -3.09
C SER A 54 -2.17 12.33 -2.99
N ALA A 55 -1.34 12.56 -1.97
CA ALA A 55 -0.68 13.86 -1.78
C ALA A 55 0.24 14.21 -2.96
N ALA A 56 0.97 13.24 -3.51
CA ALA A 56 1.81 13.45 -4.70
C ALA A 56 0.97 13.76 -5.94
N ALA A 57 -0.16 13.06 -6.14
CA ALA A 57 -1.07 13.32 -7.25
C ALA A 57 -1.72 14.71 -7.15
N GLU A 58 -2.12 15.13 -5.94
CA GLU A 58 -2.64 16.47 -5.68
C GLU A 58 -1.60 17.55 -5.97
N ALA A 59 -0.35 17.35 -5.56
CA ALA A 59 0.74 18.29 -5.86
C ALA A 59 1.00 18.41 -7.38
N LEU A 60 0.96 17.29 -8.11
CA LEU A 60 1.14 17.29 -9.57
C LEU A 60 -0.05 17.89 -10.31
N LEU A 61 -1.27 17.81 -9.76
CA LEU A 61 -2.48 18.33 -10.41
C LEU A 61 -2.35 19.82 -10.75
N GLU A 62 -1.70 20.60 -9.89
CA GLU A 62 -1.46 22.02 -10.12
C GLU A 62 -0.61 22.27 -11.37
N ASP A 63 0.41 21.43 -11.60
CA ASP A 63 1.28 21.53 -12.78
C ASP A 63 0.54 21.08 -14.05
N TYR A 64 -0.21 19.97 -13.99
CA TYR A 64 -1.04 19.50 -15.12
C TYR A 64 -2.14 20.48 -15.52
N GLN A 65 -2.69 21.26 -14.58
CA GLN A 65 -3.71 22.27 -14.88
C GLN A 65 -3.14 23.54 -15.52
N LYS A 66 -1.87 23.85 -15.27
CA LYS A 66 -1.22 25.08 -15.74
C LYS A 66 -0.43 24.89 -17.02
N ASP A 67 -0.03 23.67 -17.34
CA ASP A 67 0.75 23.36 -18.53
C ASP A 67 -0.01 22.43 -19.50
N PRO A 68 -0.63 22.99 -20.56
CA PRO A 68 -1.32 22.22 -21.59
C PRO A 68 -0.44 21.22 -22.33
N GLU A 69 0.89 21.41 -22.36
CA GLU A 69 1.80 20.47 -23.03
C GLU A 69 1.88 19.12 -22.29
N LEU A 70 1.71 19.11 -20.96
CA LEU A 70 1.70 17.89 -20.14
C LEU A 70 0.48 16.99 -20.39
N THR A 71 -0.58 17.53 -21.00
CA THR A 71 -1.79 16.78 -21.41
C THR A 71 -1.90 16.60 -22.91
N ALA A 72 -0.94 17.10 -23.70
CA ALA A 72 -1.00 17.09 -25.17
C ALA A 72 -1.11 15.68 -25.78
N PHE A 73 -0.56 14.65 -25.13
CA PHE A 73 -0.67 13.26 -25.57
C PHE A 73 -2.03 12.60 -25.32
N GLN A 74 -2.93 13.23 -24.55
CA GLN A 74 -4.32 12.75 -24.38
C GLN A 74 -5.21 13.14 -25.56
N ILE A 75 -4.72 14.03 -26.44
CA ILE A 75 -5.33 14.38 -27.73
C ILE A 75 -4.66 13.53 -28.82
N LEU A 76 -4.71 12.21 -28.69
CA LEU A 76 -4.55 11.32 -29.84
C LEU A 76 -5.96 11.05 -30.34
N ASP A 77 -6.34 11.66 -31.46
CA ASP A 77 -7.58 11.37 -32.15
C ASP A 77 -7.67 9.86 -32.41
N GLU A 78 -8.80 9.24 -32.04
CA GLU A 78 -9.11 7.82 -32.30
C GLU A 78 -8.99 7.44 -33.79
N ASP A 79 -9.00 8.44 -34.69
CA ASP A 79 -8.94 8.26 -36.14
C ASP A 79 -7.58 7.75 -36.66
N ASP A 80 -6.50 7.83 -35.88
CA ASP A 80 -5.15 7.39 -36.30
C ASP A 80 -4.88 5.89 -36.00
N PHE A 81 -5.79 5.20 -35.30
CA PHE A 81 -5.68 3.76 -35.02
C PHE A 81 -6.26 2.86 -36.13
N HIS A 82 -6.82 3.44 -37.20
CA HIS A 82 -7.38 2.73 -38.35
C HIS A 82 -6.72 3.15 -39.67
N ALA A 83 -5.43 2.82 -39.84
CA ALA A 83 -4.73 2.91 -41.13
C ALA A 83 -3.87 1.66 -41.39
#